data_AF-A0A9P6GVW5-F1
#
_entry.id   AF-A0A9P6GVW5-F1
#
_cell.length_a   1.000
_cell.length_b   1.000
_cell.length_c   1.000
_cell.angle_alpha   90.00
_cell.angle_beta   90.00
_cell.angle_gamma   90.00
#
_symmetry.space_group_name_H-M   'P 1'
#
loop_
_entity.id
_entity.type
_entity.pdbx_description
1 polymer ?
#
loop_
_entity_poly.entity_id
_entity_poly.type
_entity_poly.pdbx_seq_one_letter_code
_entity_poly.pdbx_strand_id
1 'polypeptide(L)'
;MEAKQIESTYKSLKFSLNLKEVNLTEPPQITIHVFTNHYIQDALEWSKELRLLAITNEWTDEASKTILSLLIAEEYKTKIEGKRTFDSRLDALCEAVYAEEQLNAYRKLLMSAKRHTFPNVENYFNFLDKVRERADLCLKHSTNGDKIPERDVMDIVLKSLTVKEKEMLMNMQASNLSEIKML
;
A
#
# COMPACT_ATOMS: atom_id res chain seq x y z
N MET A 1 -5.99 31.81 3.06
CA MET A 1 -4.62 31.96 2.51
C MET A 1 -4.20 30.61 1.96
N GLU A 2 -4.38 30.47 0.64
CA GLU A 2 -3.66 29.60 -0.30
C GLU A 2 -3.45 28.11 0.03
N ALA A 3 -4.52 27.32 -0.12
CA ALA A 3 -4.43 25.89 -0.48
C ALA A 3 -4.29 25.70 -2.01
N LYS A 4 -3.65 26.67 -2.70
CA LYS A 4 -3.42 26.71 -4.14
C LYS A 4 -1.94 27.00 -4.39
N GLN A 5 -1.06 26.07 -4.03
CA GLN A 5 0.31 25.93 -4.56
C GLN A 5 1.10 24.85 -3.78
N ILE A 6 0.72 23.58 -3.92
CA ILE A 6 1.67 22.47 -3.78
C ILE A 6 1.43 21.46 -4.92
N GLU A 7 1.22 21.99 -6.14
CA GLU A 7 1.56 21.26 -7.37
C GLU A 7 2.94 21.75 -7.84
N SER A 8 3.90 21.86 -6.92
CA SER A 8 5.31 22.00 -7.31
C SER A 8 5.73 20.65 -7.91
N THR A 9 5.48 20.51 -9.20
CA THR A 9 6.10 19.60 -10.17
C THR A 9 6.93 18.49 -9.53
N TYR A 10 6.26 17.45 -9.00
CA TYR A 10 7.00 16.25 -8.61
C TYR A 10 7.74 15.77 -9.84
N LYS A 11 9.07 15.76 -9.76
CA LYS A 11 9.91 15.20 -10.81
C LYS A 11 9.37 13.80 -11.11
N SER A 12 9.16 13.50 -12.38
CA SER A 12 8.56 12.23 -12.81
C SER A 12 9.39 11.63 -13.93
N LEU A 13 9.33 10.31 -14.06
CA LEU A 13 9.89 9.59 -15.18
C LEU A 13 8.76 8.94 -15.96
N LYS A 14 8.87 8.99 -17.29
CA LYS A 14 7.93 8.38 -18.21
C LYS A 14 8.52 7.09 -18.75
N PHE A 15 7.76 6.01 -18.71
CA PHE A 15 8.16 4.69 -19.15
C PHE A 15 7.22 4.21 -20.25
N SER A 16 7.79 3.62 -21.30
CA SER A 16 7.02 2.87 -22.30
C SER A 16 6.84 1.45 -21.80
N LEU A 17 5.60 0.96 -21.77
CA LEU A 17 5.28 -0.38 -21.29
C LEU A 17 5.59 -1.44 -22.35
N ASN A 18 6.33 -2.47 -21.96
CA ASN A 18 6.58 -3.64 -22.79
C ASN A 18 5.40 -4.62 -22.74
N LEU A 19 4.40 -4.41 -23.58
CA LEU A 19 3.26 -5.31 -23.74
C LEU A 19 3.55 -6.32 -24.86
N LYS A 20 4.26 -7.41 -24.52
CA LYS A 20 4.73 -8.45 -25.46
C LYS A 20 3.71 -8.97 -26.47
N GLU A 21 2.41 -8.93 -26.12
CA GLU A 21 1.33 -9.52 -26.91
C GLU A 21 0.52 -8.50 -27.72
N VAL A 22 0.83 -7.21 -27.62
CA VAL A 22 0.07 -6.15 -28.30
C VAL A 22 0.97 -5.42 -29.28
N ASN A 23 0.78 -5.69 -30.58
CA ASN A 23 1.40 -4.91 -31.66
C ASN A 23 0.73 -3.54 -31.76
N LEU A 24 1.08 -2.65 -30.84
CA LEU A 24 0.68 -1.24 -30.88
C LEU A 24 1.70 -0.44 -31.69
N THR A 25 1.21 0.53 -32.44
CA THR A 25 2.04 1.48 -33.20
C THR A 25 2.89 2.33 -32.27
N GLU A 26 2.39 2.60 -31.06
CA GLU A 26 3.13 3.22 -29.97
C GLU A 26 2.84 2.47 -28.66
N PRO A 27 3.86 2.06 -27.89
CA PRO A 27 3.65 1.41 -26.61
C PRO A 27 3.00 2.39 -25.61
N PRO A 28 2.05 1.93 -24.78
CA PRO A 28 1.41 2.80 -23.81
C PRO A 28 2.44 3.31 -22.81
N GLN A 29 2.25 4.56 -22.38
CA GLN A 29 3.20 5.22 -21.49
C GLN A 29 2.62 5.41 -20.10
N ILE A 30 3.41 5.10 -19.09
CA ILE A 30 3.11 5.32 -17.69
C ILE A 30 4.08 6.35 -17.11
N THR A 31 3.59 7.19 -16.21
CA THR A 31 4.40 8.19 -15.53
C THR A 31 4.45 7.85 -14.06
N ILE A 32 5.65 7.64 -13.51
CA ILE A 32 5.84 7.49 -12.08
C ILE A 32 6.52 8.74 -11.54
N HIS A 33 5.97 9.26 -10.44
CA HIS A 33 6.54 10.38 -9.71
C HIS A 33 7.66 9.90 -8.79
N VAL A 34 8.72 10.69 -8.69
CA VAL A 34 9.79 10.50 -7.72
C VAL A 34 9.17 10.48 -6.32
N PHE A 35 9.58 9.51 -5.50
CA PHE A 35 9.22 9.44 -4.09
C PHE A 35 9.99 10.51 -3.31
N THR A 36 9.26 11.51 -2.83
CA THR A 36 9.82 12.72 -2.21
C THR A 36 9.28 12.98 -0.83
N ASN A 37 8.05 12.58 -0.51
CA ASN A 37 7.47 12.84 0.80
C ASN A 37 6.45 11.77 1.17
N HIS A 38 6.75 11.01 2.22
CA HIS A 38 5.89 9.94 2.72
C HIS A 38 4.56 10.41 3.36
N TYR A 39 4.42 11.70 3.69
CA TYR A 39 3.15 12.28 4.15
C TYR A 39 2.15 12.51 3.00
N ILE A 40 2.64 12.54 1.76
CA ILE A 40 1.84 12.82 0.56
C ILE A 40 1.77 11.60 -0.35
N GLN A 41 2.87 10.85 -0.43
CA GLN A 41 2.99 9.63 -1.23
C GLN A 41 3.01 8.42 -0.31
N ASP A 42 2.11 7.48 -0.54
CA ASP A 42 2.08 6.23 0.20
C ASP A 42 3.23 5.32 -0.26
N ALA A 43 4.22 5.10 0.60
CA ALA A 43 5.43 4.36 0.26
C ALA A 43 5.13 2.91 -0.16
N LEU A 44 4.12 2.28 0.45
CA LEU A 44 3.75 0.91 0.15
C LEU A 44 3.08 0.79 -1.23
N GLU A 45 2.10 1.65 -1.53
CA GLU A 45 1.45 1.66 -2.84
C GLU A 45 2.44 2.04 -3.95
N TRP A 46 3.26 3.07 -3.71
CA TRP A 46 4.29 3.50 -4.65
C TRP A 46 5.31 2.39 -4.94
N SER A 47 5.74 1.66 -3.91
CA SER A 47 6.66 0.53 -4.07
C SER A 47 6.03 -0.62 -4.85
N LYS A 48 4.73 -0.90 -4.65
CA LYS A 48 3.99 -1.90 -5.44
C LYS A 48 3.90 -1.49 -6.91
N GLU A 49 3.59 -0.23 -7.18
CA GLU A 49 3.54 0.31 -8.54
C GLU A 49 4.89 0.16 -9.25
N LEU A 50 5.99 0.49 -8.58
CA LEU A 50 7.33 0.38 -9.16
C LEU A 50 7.76 -1.08 -9.38
N ARG A 51 7.37 -2.01 -8.49
CA ARG A 51 7.59 -3.46 -8.71
C ARG A 51 6.82 -3.97 -9.91
N LEU A 52 5.55 -3.60 -10.02
CA LEU A 52 4.73 -3.97 -11.16
C LEU A 52 5.37 -3.48 -12.46
N LEU A 53 5.84 -2.23 -12.47
CA LEU A 53 6.51 -1.66 -13.62
C LEU A 53 7.80 -2.41 -14.01
N ALA A 54 8.62 -2.79 -13.02
CA ALA A 54 9.82 -3.57 -13.23
C ALA A 54 9.50 -4.95 -13.82
N ILE A 55 8.45 -5.61 -13.33
CA ILE A 55 7.97 -6.90 -13.83
C ILE A 55 7.45 -6.77 -15.26
N THR A 56 6.55 -5.81 -15.51
CA THR A 56 5.95 -5.57 -16.85
C THR A 56 7.00 -5.27 -17.90
N ASN A 57 8.09 -4.60 -17.51
CA ASN A 57 9.17 -4.26 -18.45
C ASN A 57 10.38 -5.20 -18.39
N GLU A 58 10.30 -6.28 -17.60
CA GLU A 58 11.37 -7.28 -17.45
C GLU A 58 12.72 -6.68 -17.11
N TRP A 59 12.72 -5.69 -16.22
CA TRP A 59 13.95 -5.06 -15.77
C TRP A 59 14.81 -6.05 -15.00
N THR A 60 16.11 -6.04 -15.29
CA THR A 60 17.08 -6.72 -14.43
C THR A 60 17.14 -6.06 -13.06
N ASP A 61 17.66 -6.77 -12.06
CA ASP A 61 17.84 -6.20 -10.71
C ASP A 61 18.71 -4.92 -10.76
N GLU A 62 19.79 -4.92 -11.55
CA GLU A 62 20.67 -3.77 -11.78
C GLU A 62 19.94 -2.58 -12.41
N ALA A 63 19.12 -2.82 -13.44
CA ALA A 63 18.31 -1.79 -14.07
C ALA A 63 17.29 -1.21 -13.08
N SER A 64 16.61 -2.08 -12.34
CA SER A 64 15.62 -1.71 -11.33
C SER A 64 16.23 -0.88 -10.20
N LYS A 65 17.43 -1.25 -9.71
CA LYS A 65 18.20 -0.47 -8.71
C LYS A 65 18.59 0.90 -9.24
N THR A 66 19.00 0.98 -10.51
CA THR A 66 19.36 2.26 -11.15
C THR A 66 18.14 3.16 -11.27
N ILE A 67 17.02 2.63 -11.75
CA ILE A 67 15.76 3.36 -11.90
C ILE A 67 15.24 3.83 -10.53
N LEU A 68 15.27 2.96 -9.52
CA LEU A 68 14.91 3.31 -8.14
C LEU A 68 15.73 4.51 -7.65
N SER A 69 17.04 4.56 -7.93
CA SER A 69 17.88 5.69 -7.51
C SER A 69 17.50 7.03 -8.17
N LEU A 70 16.88 7.00 -9.35
CA LEU A 70 16.35 8.18 -10.04
C LEU A 70 14.95 8.56 -9.56
N LEU A 71 14.20 7.58 -9.08
CA LEU A 71 12.82 7.68 -8.61
C LEU A 71 12.69 7.92 -7.11
N ILE A 72 13.79 8.13 -6.40
CA ILE A 72 13.77 8.37 -4.95
C ILE A 72 14.57 9.62 -4.60
N ALA A 73 14.01 10.46 -3.73
CA ALA A 73 14.72 11.62 -3.21
C ALA A 73 15.94 11.21 -2.36
N GLU A 74 16.94 12.09 -2.32
CA GLU A 74 18.22 11.83 -1.68
C GLU A 74 18.07 11.43 -0.20
N GLU A 75 17.12 12.04 0.51
CA GLU A 75 16.85 11.77 1.93
C GLU A 75 16.51 10.30 2.22
N TYR A 76 15.85 9.60 1.29
CA TYR A 76 15.51 8.19 1.44
C TYR A 76 16.58 7.25 0.86
N LYS A 77 17.51 7.73 0.03
CA LYS A 77 18.59 6.89 -0.51
C LYS A 77 19.44 6.28 0.60
N THR A 78 19.75 7.07 1.61
CA THR A 78 20.51 6.63 2.80
C THR A 78 19.78 5.53 3.59
N LYS A 79 18.44 5.50 3.54
CA LYS A 79 17.62 4.49 4.23
C LYS A 79 17.61 3.14 3.55
N ILE A 80 17.83 3.12 2.25
CA ILE A 80 17.87 1.90 1.43
C ILE A 80 19.30 1.44 1.09
N GLU A 81 20.29 2.23 1.50
CA GLU A 81 21.70 1.94 1.29
C GLU A 81 22.11 0.65 2.03
N GLY A 82 22.95 -0.17 1.41
CA GLY A 82 23.37 -1.49 1.94
C GLY A 82 22.44 -2.67 1.61
N LYS A 83 21.25 -2.42 1.04
CA LYS A 83 20.36 -3.48 0.55
C LYS A 83 20.78 -3.95 -0.86
N ARG A 84 20.88 -5.28 -1.03
CA ARG A 84 21.53 -5.91 -2.19
C ARG A 84 20.64 -5.97 -3.43
N THR A 85 19.36 -6.30 -3.22
CA THR A 85 18.37 -6.47 -4.30
C THR A 85 17.45 -5.27 -4.39
N PHE A 86 16.83 -5.07 -5.55
CA PHE A 86 15.78 -4.07 -5.76
C PHE A 86 14.64 -4.23 -4.74
N ASP A 87 14.15 -5.45 -4.53
CA ASP A 87 13.06 -5.70 -3.57
C ASP A 87 13.44 -5.36 -2.14
N SER A 88 14.66 -5.72 -1.71
CA SER A 88 15.12 -5.41 -0.36
C SER A 88 15.32 -3.91 -0.13
N ARG A 89 15.57 -3.12 -1.19
CA ARG A 89 15.60 -1.65 -1.12
C ARG A 89 14.20 -1.06 -0.96
N LEU A 90 13.22 -1.56 -1.71
CA LEU A 90 11.83 -1.12 -1.56
C LEU A 90 11.25 -1.49 -0.20
N ASP A 91 11.55 -2.68 0.30
CA ASP A 91 11.15 -3.08 1.65
C ASP A 91 11.78 -2.18 2.71
N ALA A 92 13.05 -1.82 2.55
CA ALA A 92 13.74 -0.89 3.46
C ALA A 92 13.15 0.52 3.42
N LEU A 93 12.68 0.97 2.26
CA LEU A 93 11.96 2.24 2.13
C LEU A 93 10.67 2.21 2.95
N CYS A 94 9.88 1.15 2.80
CA CYS A 94 8.65 0.97 3.59
C CYS A 94 8.96 0.90 5.09
N GLU A 95 9.96 0.13 5.50
CA GLU A 95 10.40 0.03 6.91
C GLU A 95 10.79 1.40 7.48
N ALA A 96 11.50 2.22 6.70
CA ALA A 96 11.91 3.55 7.13
C ALA A 96 10.73 4.54 7.29
N VAL A 97 9.63 4.32 6.56
CA VAL A 97 8.43 5.18 6.57
C VAL A 97 7.43 4.74 7.65
N TYR A 98 7.22 3.43 7.80
CA TYR A 98 6.24 2.84 8.71
C TYR A 98 6.92 2.40 10.02
N ALA A 99 7.29 3.38 10.84
CA ALA A 99 7.94 3.15 12.13
C ALA A 99 6.94 2.63 13.21
N GLU A 100 7.46 1.95 14.22
CA GLU A 100 6.67 1.31 15.29
C GLU A 100 5.76 2.31 16.02
N GLU A 101 6.20 3.56 16.19
CA GLU A 101 5.45 4.63 16.86
C GLU A 101 4.12 4.95 16.15
N GLN A 102 4.02 4.64 14.85
CA GLN A 102 2.81 4.86 14.06
C GLN A 102 1.77 3.74 14.24
N LEU A 103 2.14 2.59 14.81
CA LEU A 103 1.25 1.42 14.97
C LEU A 103 -0.07 1.79 15.66
N ASN A 104 0.02 2.60 16.72
CA ASN A 104 -1.16 3.03 17.47
C ASN A 104 -2.11 3.91 16.64
N ALA A 105 -1.58 4.70 15.69
CA ALA A 105 -2.40 5.48 14.78
C ALA A 105 -3.17 4.55 13.84
N TYR A 106 -2.52 3.55 13.24
CA TYR A 106 -3.19 2.58 12.37
C TYR A 106 -4.21 1.72 13.12
N ARG A 107 -3.92 1.28 14.36
CA ARG A 107 -4.90 0.58 15.21
C ARG A 107 -6.13 1.44 15.50
N LYS A 108 -5.95 2.73 15.82
CA LYS A 108 -7.07 3.66 16.02
C LYS A 108 -7.89 3.82 14.73
N LEU A 109 -7.24 3.93 13.58
CA LEU A 109 -7.91 4.01 12.28
C LEU A 109 -8.77 2.78 12.03
N LEU A 110 -8.24 1.56 12.22
CA LEU A 110 -9.01 0.32 12.11
C LEU A 110 -10.23 0.32 13.03
N MET A 111 -10.05 0.61 14.32
CA MET A 111 -11.12 0.61 15.32
C MET A 111 -12.20 1.67 15.05
N SER A 112 -11.84 2.79 14.42
CA SER A 112 -12.76 3.89 14.12
C SER A 112 -13.54 3.71 12.82
N ALA A 113 -13.13 2.76 11.97
CA ALA A 113 -13.71 2.56 10.65
C ALA A 113 -15.12 1.97 10.74
N LYS A 114 -16.12 2.72 10.28
CA LYS A 114 -17.52 2.28 10.29
C LYS A 114 -17.97 1.90 8.90
N ARG A 115 -18.56 0.71 8.71
CA ARG A 115 -18.98 0.24 7.38
C ARG A 115 -19.83 1.26 6.60
N HIS A 116 -20.78 1.92 7.26
CA HIS A 116 -21.68 2.88 6.61
C HIS A 116 -21.01 4.18 6.11
N THR A 117 -19.76 4.46 6.49
CA THR A 117 -19.02 5.62 5.93
C THR A 117 -18.42 5.32 4.55
N PHE A 118 -18.57 4.10 4.05
CA PHE A 118 -18.05 3.65 2.77
C PHE A 118 -19.20 3.38 1.77
N PRO A 119 -18.99 3.66 0.47
CA PRO A 119 -20.04 3.46 -0.54
C PRO A 119 -20.55 2.02 -0.64
N ASN A 120 -19.67 1.03 -0.46
CA ASN A 120 -19.98 -0.39 -0.56
C ASN A 120 -19.06 -1.21 0.37
N VAL A 121 -19.37 -2.51 0.50
CA VAL A 121 -18.65 -3.45 1.36
C VAL A 121 -17.21 -3.64 0.88
N GLU A 122 -17.02 -3.73 -0.43
CA GLU A 122 -15.70 -3.85 -1.07
C GLU A 122 -14.76 -2.69 -0.69
N ASN A 123 -15.21 -1.44 -0.80
CA ASN A 123 -14.42 -0.26 -0.42
C ASN A 123 -14.09 -0.24 1.07
N TYR A 124 -14.99 -0.72 1.92
CA TYR A 124 -14.74 -0.85 3.35
C TYR A 124 -13.62 -1.86 3.62
N PHE A 125 -13.69 -3.04 2.99
CA PHE A 125 -12.65 -4.06 3.14
C PHE A 125 -11.32 -3.66 2.53
N ASN A 126 -11.33 -3.03 1.35
CA ASN A 126 -10.12 -2.48 0.72
C ASN A 126 -9.44 -1.45 1.64
N PHE A 127 -10.23 -0.61 2.33
CA PHE A 127 -9.69 0.30 3.33
C PHE A 127 -9.07 -0.45 4.52
N LEU A 128 -9.77 -1.44 5.08
CA LEU A 128 -9.27 -2.21 6.21
C LEU A 128 -7.99 -2.98 5.88
N ASP A 129 -7.95 -3.64 4.74
CA ASP A 129 -6.77 -4.39 4.26
C ASP A 129 -5.57 -3.45 4.11
N LYS A 130 -5.80 -2.26 3.53
CA LYS A 130 -4.79 -1.21 3.41
C LYS A 130 -4.25 -0.75 4.78
N VAL A 131 -5.13 -0.42 5.72
CA VAL A 131 -4.68 0.04 7.05
C VAL A 131 -3.97 -1.08 7.81
N ARG A 132 -4.45 -2.33 7.68
CA ARG A 132 -3.80 -3.52 8.26
C ARG A 132 -2.40 -3.73 7.70
N GLU A 133 -2.22 -3.65 6.39
CA GLU A 133 -0.92 -3.86 5.75
C GLU A 133 0.12 -2.83 6.22
N ARG A 134 -0.30 -1.57 6.43
CA ARG A 134 0.56 -0.51 7.00
C ARG A 134 0.90 -0.77 8.47
N ALA A 135 -0.08 -1.26 9.24
CA ALA A 135 0.14 -1.62 10.63
C ALA A 135 1.09 -2.83 10.78
N ASP A 136 1.00 -3.82 9.90
CA ASP A 136 1.89 -4.98 9.86
C ASP A 136 3.34 -4.54 9.55
N LEU A 137 3.53 -3.53 8.70
CA LEU A 137 4.87 -2.96 8.45
C LEU A 137 5.47 -2.31 9.70
N CYS A 138 4.65 -1.67 10.53
CA CYS A 138 5.09 -1.09 11.82
C CYS A 138 5.54 -2.18 12.83
N LEU A 139 5.10 -3.43 12.65
CA LEU A 139 5.41 -4.56 13.51
C LEU A 139 6.60 -5.41 13.02
N LYS A 140 7.15 -5.13 11.84
CA LYS A 140 8.20 -5.96 11.23
C LYS A 140 9.49 -6.04 12.06
N HIS A 141 9.72 -5.06 12.95
CA HIS A 141 10.84 -5.03 13.89
C HIS A 141 10.48 -5.50 15.31
N SER A 142 9.20 -5.79 15.59
CA SER A 142 8.81 -6.45 16.83
C SER A 142 9.44 -7.84 16.86
N THR A 143 9.88 -8.27 18.05
CA THR A 143 10.64 -9.50 18.32
C THR A 143 10.03 -10.79 17.78
N ASN A 144 8.79 -10.78 17.31
CA ASN A 144 8.07 -11.95 16.78
C ASN A 144 7.65 -11.83 15.30
N GLY A 145 7.94 -10.72 14.61
CA GLY A 145 7.42 -10.50 13.24
C GLY A 145 5.89 -10.52 13.19
N ASP A 146 5.26 -10.04 14.26
CA ASP A 146 3.82 -10.16 14.48
C ASP A 146 3.05 -9.41 13.39
N LYS A 147 2.00 -10.04 12.87
CA LYS A 147 0.97 -9.37 12.08
C LYS A 147 -0.24 -9.13 12.96
N ILE A 148 -1.09 -8.15 12.61
CA ILE A 148 -2.41 -8.04 13.23
C ILE A 148 -3.18 -9.35 12.95
N PRO A 149 -3.61 -10.08 14.00
CA PRO A 149 -4.38 -11.31 13.85
C PRO A 149 -5.67 -11.05 13.07
N GLU A 150 -6.07 -12.01 12.24
CA GLU A 150 -7.33 -11.93 11.49
C GLU A 150 -8.55 -11.76 12.42
N ARG A 151 -8.52 -12.44 13.57
CA ARG A 151 -9.55 -12.34 14.60
C ARG A 151 -9.77 -10.90 15.09
N ASP A 152 -8.69 -10.14 15.28
CA ASP A 152 -8.78 -8.76 15.75
C ASP A 152 -9.47 -7.88 14.70
N VAL A 153 -9.19 -8.14 13.41
CA VAL A 153 -9.86 -7.46 12.29
C VAL A 153 -11.33 -7.87 12.19
N MET A 154 -11.65 -9.15 12.39
CA MET A 154 -13.04 -9.63 12.43
C MET A 154 -13.84 -8.96 13.54
N ASP A 155 -13.27 -8.85 14.75
CA ASP A 155 -13.95 -8.20 15.87
C ASP A 155 -14.25 -6.73 15.57
N ILE A 156 -13.38 -6.04 14.83
CA ILE A 156 -13.59 -4.67 14.36
C ILE A 156 -14.74 -4.61 13.35
N VAL A 157 -14.71 -5.50 12.35
CA VAL A 157 -15.78 -5.58 11.33
C VAL A 157 -17.12 -5.85 11.99
N LEU A 158 -17.23 -6.87 12.84
CA LEU A 158 -18.47 -7.20 13.53
C LEU A 158 -18.98 -6.05 14.41
N LYS A 159 -18.11 -5.25 15.01
CA LYS A 159 -18.52 -4.05 15.75
C LYS A 159 -19.01 -2.92 14.85
N SER A 160 -18.55 -2.84 13.61
CA SER A 160 -18.84 -1.76 12.67
C SER A 160 -20.11 -1.97 11.83
N LEU A 161 -20.56 -3.22 11.69
CA LEU A 161 -21.76 -3.60 10.93
C LEU A 161 -23.06 -3.17 11.62
N THR A 162 -24.06 -2.85 10.79
CA THR A 162 -25.44 -2.62 11.23
C THR A 162 -26.11 -3.92 11.70
N VAL A 163 -27.23 -3.80 12.43
CA VAL A 163 -28.01 -4.97 12.88
C VAL A 163 -28.44 -5.83 11.69
N LYS A 164 -28.91 -5.20 10.61
CA LYS A 164 -29.35 -5.90 9.39
C LYS A 164 -28.21 -6.66 8.70
N GLU A 165 -27.02 -6.07 8.61
CA GLU A 165 -25.85 -6.76 8.04
C GLU A 165 -25.40 -7.95 8.90
N LYS A 166 -25.48 -7.81 10.24
CA LYS A 166 -25.19 -8.92 11.17
C LYS A 166 -26.18 -10.08 11.00
N GLU A 167 -27.47 -9.79 10.85
CA GLU A 167 -28.49 -10.79 10.57
C GLU A 167 -28.23 -11.52 9.24
N MET A 168 -27.81 -10.78 8.20
CA MET A 168 -27.40 -11.39 6.93
C MET A 168 -26.21 -12.33 7.09
N LEU A 169 -25.17 -11.95 7.85
CA LEU A 169 -24.03 -12.83 8.11
C LEU A 169 -24.42 -14.11 8.87
N MET A 170 -25.31 -14.00 9.85
CA MET A 170 -25.80 -15.17 10.58
C MET A 170 -26.54 -16.13 9.66
N ASN A 171 -27.38 -15.60 8.75
CA ASN A 171 -28.10 -16.40 7.77
C ASN A 171 -27.16 -17.05 6.74
N MET A 172 -26.06 -16.38 6.39
CA MET A 172 -25.02 -16.92 5.50
C MET A 172 -24.04 -17.88 6.19
N GLN A 173 -24.13 -18.04 7.52
CA GLN A 173 -23.19 -18.80 8.34
C GLN A 173 -21.72 -18.36 8.16
N ALA A 174 -21.49 -17.08 7.90
CA ALA A 174 -20.16 -16.54 7.67
C ALA A 174 -19.30 -16.61 8.95
N SER A 175 -18.11 -17.18 8.81
CA SER A 175 -17.19 -17.56 9.89
C SER A 175 -15.79 -16.96 9.75
N ASN A 176 -15.46 -16.38 8.59
CA ASN A 176 -14.16 -15.77 8.30
C ASN A 176 -14.30 -14.47 7.49
N LEU A 177 -13.21 -13.68 7.36
CA LEU A 177 -13.27 -12.41 6.63
C LEU A 177 -13.64 -12.59 5.16
N SER A 178 -13.22 -13.69 4.52
CA SER A 178 -13.52 -13.95 3.10
C SER A 178 -15.01 -14.12 2.85
N GLU A 179 -15.72 -14.81 3.75
CA GLU A 179 -17.17 -14.98 3.68
C GLU A 179 -17.91 -13.67 3.96
N ILE A 180 -17.42 -12.87 4.92
CA ILE A 180 -18.02 -11.55 5.23
C ILE A 180 -17.85 -10.57 4.05
N LYS A 181 -16.74 -10.67 3.31
CA LYS A 181 -16.50 -9.86 2.09
C LYS A 181 -17.53 -10.09 0.97
N MET A 182 -18.31 -11.17 1.04
CA MET A 182 -19.33 -11.50 0.03
C MET A 182 -20.71 -10.85 0.28
N LEU A 183 -20.88 -10.11 1.38
CA LEU A 183 -22.04 -9.23 1.61
C LEU A 183 -22.11 -8.09 0.59
#